data_AF-A0A847DKP5-F1
#
_entry.id   AF-A0A847DKP5-F1
#
_cell.length_a   1.000
_cell.length_b   1.000
_cell.length_c   1.000
_cell.angle_alpha   90.00
_cell.angle_beta   90.00
_cell.angle_gamma   90.00
#
_symmetry.space_group_name_H-M   'P 1'
#
loop_
_entity.id
_entity.type
_entity.pdbx_description
1 polymer ?
#
loop_
_entity_poly.entity_id
_entity_poly.type
_entity_poly.pdbx_seq_one_letter_code
_entity_poly.pdbx_strand_id
1 'polypeptide(L)'
;MPIKKNHFALISFCFLFIFASPVSRAVISDCEKCHEKITPMQVKDFNRGKMAESMSCVDCHGNMHQGVDDVAKAQLPTISTCEECHADQASQYLSGKHALGAVALEAMPYTHMQPQPFIEGQKGCGGCHTLGVKDQNSRLEEGRKYYRYGMDCQNCHTRHSFSKMEASEPEACQTCHMGFDHAQWEMYSGAKHGVTYLLNRIIDHQNKDRAPKCQTCHMPGGDHRVFSAWGFLAVRLPEEDAEWMGYRATILKGLGVLDPDGNPTPRLDVVKEAKMARLTKEEFDAERKRFTDICKKCHSPNFVTENFKNADQMVKEADKLFAEAIEIVAGLYRDHIIVKKEGNASYPDLLAFYDVDTKIEQTLYEMFMDHRMKTFQGAFHLNYDYSTWYGYAKMKKDLTEIREMAQDMRKKISLK
;
A
#
# COMPACT_ATOMS: atom_id res chain seq x y z
N MET A 1 64.48 57.44 17.17
CA MET A 1 65.29 56.53 16.32
C MET A 1 64.53 55.22 16.19
N PRO A 2 64.06 54.84 14.99
CA PRO A 2 63.10 53.76 14.82
C PRO A 2 63.78 52.39 14.70
N ILE A 3 63.22 51.40 15.40
CA ILE A 3 63.57 49.99 15.30
C ILE A 3 62.72 49.40 14.16
N LYS A 4 63.36 49.07 13.04
CA LYS A 4 62.77 48.24 11.97
C LYS A 4 62.81 46.78 12.42
N LYS A 5 61.64 46.12 12.51
CA LYS A 5 61.54 44.65 12.52
C LYS A 5 60.91 44.21 11.21
N ASN A 6 61.64 43.37 10.48
CA ASN A 6 61.24 42.79 9.20
C ASN A 6 60.07 41.82 9.38
N HIS A 7 59.03 41.96 8.54
CA HIS A 7 58.01 40.96 8.34
C HIS A 7 58.54 39.87 7.41
N PHE A 8 58.64 38.64 7.90
CA PHE A 8 58.70 37.44 7.06
C PHE A 8 57.26 36.95 6.85
N ALA A 9 56.76 37.03 5.62
CA ALA A 9 55.48 36.46 5.23
C ALA A 9 55.66 34.96 4.96
N LEU A 10 55.06 34.10 5.79
CA LEU A 10 54.85 32.70 5.44
C LEU A 10 53.60 32.61 4.54
N ILE A 11 53.81 32.31 3.26
CA ILE A 11 52.75 31.92 2.34
C ILE A 11 52.46 30.44 2.61
N SER A 12 51.37 30.16 3.32
CA SER A 12 50.85 28.81 3.51
C SER A 12 50.08 28.40 2.25
N PHE A 13 50.65 27.48 1.46
CA PHE A 13 49.98 26.88 0.31
C PHE A 13 48.91 25.91 0.82
N CYS A 14 47.66 26.35 0.84
CA CYS A 14 46.51 25.50 1.13
C CYS A 14 46.23 24.63 -0.11
N PHE A 15 46.70 23.38 -0.09
CA PHE A 15 46.28 22.37 -1.07
C PHE A 15 44.82 22.01 -0.81
N LEU A 16 43.91 22.56 -1.62
CA LEU A 16 42.54 22.06 -1.74
C LEU A 16 42.61 20.66 -2.37
N PHE A 17 42.54 19.61 -1.55
CA PHE A 17 42.17 18.28 -2.00
C PHE A 17 40.69 18.29 -2.36
N ILE A 18 40.38 18.54 -3.63
CA ILE A 18 39.08 18.22 -4.20
C ILE A 18 39.00 16.69 -4.20
N PHE A 19 38.27 16.13 -3.24
CA PHE A 19 37.85 14.73 -3.30
C PHE A 19 36.87 14.58 -4.46
N ALA A 20 37.40 14.33 -5.66
CA ALA A 20 36.61 13.78 -6.74
C ALA A 20 36.20 12.37 -6.32
N SER A 21 34.93 12.18 -5.97
CA SER A 21 34.36 10.83 -5.87
C SER A 21 34.66 10.08 -7.18
N PRO A 22 35.05 8.80 -7.14
CA PRO A 22 35.28 8.05 -8.36
C PRO A 22 33.93 7.99 -9.08
N VAL A 23 33.84 8.65 -10.24
CA VAL A 23 32.75 8.41 -11.17
C VAL A 23 33.01 7.02 -11.71
N SER A 24 32.33 6.01 -11.15
CA SER A 24 32.29 4.68 -11.75
C SER A 24 31.88 4.85 -13.21
N ARG A 25 32.76 4.43 -14.13
CA ARG A 25 32.45 4.48 -15.56
C ARG A 25 31.50 3.33 -15.85
N ALA A 26 30.31 3.66 -16.34
CA ALA A 26 29.35 2.67 -16.80
C ALA A 26 29.96 1.77 -17.89
N VAL A 27 29.51 0.52 -17.96
CA VAL A 27 29.86 -0.38 -19.07
C VAL A 27 29.21 0.14 -20.36
N ILE A 28 29.97 0.91 -21.13
CA ILE A 28 29.49 1.55 -22.36
C ILE A 28 29.01 0.48 -23.34
N SER A 29 27.72 0.50 -23.68
CA SER A 29 27.10 -0.37 -24.68
C SER A 29 26.66 0.39 -25.92
N ASP A 30 26.43 -0.32 -27.04
CA ASP A 30 25.87 0.31 -28.24
C ASP A 30 24.43 0.82 -28.01
N CYS A 31 23.68 0.16 -27.12
CA CYS A 31 22.40 0.66 -26.62
C CYS A 31 22.55 2.05 -26.00
N GLU A 32 23.53 2.21 -25.11
CA GLU A 32 23.79 3.48 -24.41
C GLU A 32 24.14 4.60 -25.39
N LYS A 33 25.08 4.37 -26.32
CA LYS A 33 25.49 5.38 -27.34
C LYS A 33 24.30 5.89 -28.17
N CYS A 34 23.34 5.03 -28.47
CA CYS A 34 22.13 5.40 -29.20
C CYS A 34 21.13 6.12 -28.27
N HIS A 35 20.86 5.56 -27.10
CA HIS A 35 19.89 6.09 -26.15
C HIS A 35 20.33 7.37 -25.45
N GLU A 36 21.62 7.72 -25.44
CA GLU A 36 22.09 9.06 -25.07
C GLU A 36 21.48 10.15 -25.96
N LYS A 37 21.12 9.82 -27.21
CA LYS A 37 20.50 10.76 -28.16
C LYS A 37 18.98 10.73 -28.09
N ILE A 38 18.38 9.57 -27.79
CA ILE A 38 16.92 9.35 -27.85
C ILE A 38 16.28 9.52 -26.48
N THR A 39 16.84 8.89 -25.45
CA THR A 39 16.37 8.92 -24.06
C THR A 39 17.49 9.27 -23.07
N PRO A 40 18.16 10.44 -23.21
CA PRO A 40 19.35 10.81 -22.43
C PRO A 40 19.15 10.71 -20.92
N MET A 41 17.94 10.98 -20.44
CA MET A 41 17.63 10.92 -19.03
C MET A 41 17.59 9.49 -18.49
N GLN A 42 17.21 8.49 -19.30
CA GLN A 42 17.23 7.09 -18.89
C GLN A 42 18.66 6.58 -18.76
N VAL A 43 19.52 6.93 -19.73
CA VAL A 43 20.96 6.61 -19.68
C VAL A 43 21.60 7.26 -18.45
N LYS A 44 21.37 8.57 -18.26
CA LYS A 44 21.87 9.29 -17.09
C LYS A 44 21.41 8.65 -15.78
N ASP A 45 20.17 8.17 -15.74
CA ASP A 45 19.60 7.54 -14.54
C ASP A 45 20.20 6.16 -14.26
N PHE A 46 20.42 5.35 -15.29
CA PHE A 46 21.12 4.08 -15.19
C PHE A 46 22.56 4.27 -14.70
N ASN A 47 23.28 5.22 -15.30
CA ASN A 47 24.70 5.47 -15.01
C ASN A 47 24.97 6.02 -13.60
N ARG A 48 23.96 6.57 -12.91
CA ARG A 48 24.07 6.91 -11.49
C ARG A 48 23.73 5.75 -10.55
N GLY A 49 23.13 4.68 -11.07
CA GLY A 49 22.79 3.48 -10.33
C GLY A 49 23.98 2.54 -10.17
N LYS A 50 23.93 1.67 -9.16
CA LYS A 50 25.02 0.70 -8.89
C LYS A 50 25.16 -0.37 -9.97
N MET A 51 24.08 -0.72 -10.66
CA MET A 51 24.12 -1.78 -11.68
C MET A 51 24.98 -1.40 -12.88
N ALA A 52 25.10 -0.11 -13.22
CA ALA A 52 25.94 0.36 -14.33
C ALA A 52 27.44 0.04 -14.15
N GLU A 53 27.89 -0.26 -12.92
CA GLU A 53 29.28 -0.62 -12.65
C GLU A 53 29.66 -1.99 -13.24
N SER A 54 28.68 -2.87 -13.47
CA SER A 54 28.91 -4.25 -13.92
C SER A 54 27.93 -4.74 -14.98
N MET A 55 26.89 -3.97 -15.30
CA MET A 55 25.82 -4.33 -16.22
C MET A 55 25.62 -3.24 -17.27
N SER A 56 24.96 -3.63 -18.35
CA SER A 56 24.52 -2.81 -19.47
C SER A 56 23.01 -2.93 -19.64
N CYS A 57 22.45 -2.22 -20.62
CA CYS A 57 21.01 -2.30 -20.93
C CYS A 57 20.58 -3.72 -21.35
N VAL A 58 21.48 -4.46 -22.02
CA VAL A 58 21.20 -5.78 -22.60
C VAL A 58 20.93 -6.83 -21.52
N ASP A 59 21.54 -6.70 -20.35
CA ASP A 59 21.40 -7.65 -19.24
C ASP A 59 19.97 -7.70 -18.68
N CYS A 60 19.16 -6.66 -18.92
CA CYS A 60 17.75 -6.63 -18.53
C CYS A 60 16.79 -6.63 -19.72
N HIS A 61 17.16 -5.99 -20.83
CA HIS A 61 16.29 -5.76 -21.98
C HIS A 61 16.55 -6.71 -23.16
N GLY A 62 17.55 -7.59 -23.04
CA GLY A 62 17.98 -8.48 -24.12
C GLY A 62 18.66 -7.73 -25.27
N ASN A 63 19.01 -8.48 -26.32
CA ASN A 63 19.73 -7.99 -27.49
C ASN A 63 18.93 -8.08 -28.80
N MET A 64 17.62 -8.35 -28.73
CA MET A 64 16.80 -8.57 -29.93
C MET A 64 16.38 -7.26 -30.61
N HIS A 65 16.43 -6.13 -29.90
CA HIS A 65 16.24 -4.79 -30.44
C HIS A 65 17.60 -4.21 -30.85
N GLN A 66 17.75 -3.85 -32.12
CA GLN A 66 18.99 -3.33 -32.71
C GLN A 66 18.79 -2.02 -33.48
N GLY A 67 17.55 -1.59 -33.72
CA GLY A 67 17.26 -0.37 -34.46
C GLY A 67 15.82 0.12 -34.35
N VAL A 68 15.53 1.28 -34.91
CA VAL A 68 14.23 1.97 -34.76
C VAL A 68 13.01 1.15 -35.22
N ASP A 69 13.21 0.21 -36.14
CA ASP A 69 12.14 -0.63 -36.69
C ASP A 69 11.81 -1.86 -35.84
N ASP A 70 12.61 -2.16 -34.80
CA ASP A 70 12.44 -3.36 -33.99
C ASP A 70 12.36 -3.12 -32.47
N VAL A 71 12.00 -1.90 -32.07
CA VAL A 71 11.76 -1.49 -30.66
C VAL A 71 10.84 -2.47 -29.92
N ALA A 72 9.87 -3.07 -30.61
CA ALA A 72 8.95 -4.04 -30.02
C ALA A 72 9.65 -5.30 -29.48
N LYS A 73 10.84 -5.65 -30.00
CA LYS A 73 11.63 -6.81 -29.60
C LYS A 73 12.44 -6.59 -28.32
N ALA A 74 12.50 -5.37 -27.79
CA ALA A 74 13.12 -5.12 -26.48
C ALA A 74 12.31 -5.83 -25.38
N GLN A 75 13.02 -6.59 -24.54
CA GLN A 75 12.41 -7.28 -23.41
C GLN A 75 12.06 -6.28 -22.31
N LEU A 76 10.90 -6.44 -21.71
CA LEU A 76 10.50 -5.66 -20.54
C LEU A 76 10.72 -6.52 -19.30
N PRO A 77 11.64 -6.13 -18.38
CA PRO A 77 11.98 -6.95 -17.21
C PRO A 77 10.75 -7.34 -16.39
N THR A 78 10.81 -8.54 -15.82
CA THR A 78 9.83 -9.05 -14.84
C THR A 78 10.56 -9.45 -13.56
N ILE A 79 9.85 -9.94 -12.55
CA ILE A 79 10.50 -10.45 -11.33
C ILE A 79 11.49 -11.57 -11.66
N SER A 80 11.20 -12.44 -12.65
CA SER A 80 12.13 -13.49 -13.07
C SER A 80 13.45 -12.94 -13.64
N THR A 81 13.43 -11.79 -14.31
CA THR A 81 14.68 -11.13 -14.76
C THR A 81 15.54 -10.72 -13.56
N CYS A 82 14.91 -10.20 -12.50
CA CYS A 82 15.61 -9.78 -11.29
C CYS A 82 16.07 -10.98 -10.44
N GLU A 83 15.29 -12.06 -10.41
CA GLU A 83 15.54 -13.28 -9.64
C GLU A 83 16.87 -13.95 -9.96
N GLU A 84 17.34 -13.83 -11.22
CA GLU A 84 18.65 -14.37 -11.64
C GLU A 84 19.82 -13.84 -10.79
N CYS A 85 19.71 -12.61 -10.29
CA CYS A 85 20.73 -11.99 -9.42
C CYS A 85 20.24 -11.72 -7.98
N HIS A 86 18.93 -11.65 -7.76
CA HIS A 86 18.28 -11.25 -6.51
C HIS A 86 17.27 -12.28 -6.01
N ALA A 87 17.65 -13.56 -6.03
CA ALA A 87 16.78 -14.69 -5.68
C ALA A 87 16.11 -14.54 -4.29
N ASP A 88 16.84 -14.07 -3.28
CA ASP A 88 16.30 -13.89 -1.92
C ASP A 88 15.19 -12.81 -1.89
N GLN A 89 15.44 -11.64 -2.48
CA GLN A 89 14.47 -10.55 -2.52
C GLN A 89 13.26 -10.91 -3.39
N ALA A 90 13.47 -11.62 -4.50
CA ALA A 90 12.41 -12.11 -5.36
C ALA A 90 11.49 -13.10 -4.63
N SER A 91 12.07 -14.08 -3.93
CA SER A 91 11.33 -15.05 -3.11
C SER A 91 10.52 -14.36 -2.00
N GLN A 92 11.12 -13.41 -1.29
CA GLN A 92 10.45 -12.60 -0.28
C GLN A 92 9.27 -11.81 -0.87
N TYR A 93 9.48 -11.10 -1.98
CA TYR A 93 8.43 -10.35 -2.67
C TYR A 93 7.26 -11.24 -3.11
N LEU A 94 7.56 -12.37 -3.78
CA LEU A 94 6.56 -13.33 -4.27
C LEU A 94 5.76 -13.97 -3.12
N SER A 95 6.36 -14.12 -1.95
CA SER A 95 5.67 -14.58 -0.74
C SER A 95 4.81 -13.49 -0.08
N GLY A 96 5.06 -12.21 -0.43
CA GLY A 96 4.48 -10.97 0.07
C GLY A 96 3.09 -10.63 -0.48
N LYS A 97 2.39 -9.65 0.14
CA LYS A 97 1.05 -9.24 -0.33
C LYS A 97 1.09 -8.46 -1.65
N HIS A 98 2.14 -7.69 -1.91
CA HIS A 98 2.26 -6.90 -3.14
C HIS A 98 2.27 -7.77 -4.40
N ALA A 99 2.81 -8.99 -4.35
CA ALA A 99 2.77 -9.93 -5.48
C ALA A 99 1.35 -10.42 -5.82
N LEU A 100 0.38 -10.22 -4.92
CA LEU A 100 -1.03 -10.60 -5.08
C LEU A 100 -1.93 -9.41 -5.47
N GLY A 101 -1.34 -8.27 -5.85
CA GLY A 101 -2.09 -7.04 -6.16
C GLY A 101 -3.17 -7.24 -7.22
N ALA A 102 -2.83 -7.91 -8.33
CA ALA A 102 -3.77 -8.12 -9.44
C ALA A 102 -4.91 -9.06 -9.04
N VAL A 103 -4.61 -10.11 -8.26
CA VAL A 103 -5.63 -11.03 -7.72
C VAL A 103 -6.66 -10.28 -6.89
N ALA A 104 -6.21 -9.35 -6.03
CA ALA A 104 -7.11 -8.54 -5.23
C ALA A 104 -7.96 -7.57 -6.08
N LEU A 105 -7.43 -7.05 -7.18
CA LEU A 105 -8.14 -6.17 -8.11
C LEU A 105 -9.21 -6.93 -8.90
N GLU A 106 -8.86 -8.08 -9.46
CA GLU A 106 -9.73 -8.92 -10.29
C GLU A 106 -10.83 -9.60 -9.46
N ALA A 107 -10.60 -9.80 -8.17
CA ALA A 107 -11.58 -10.32 -7.22
C ALA A 107 -12.80 -9.40 -6.98
N MET A 108 -12.69 -8.11 -7.32
CA MET A 108 -13.73 -7.13 -7.00
C MET A 108 -14.91 -7.23 -7.99
N PRO A 109 -16.18 -7.27 -7.52
CA PRO A 109 -17.34 -7.58 -8.34
C PRO A 109 -17.52 -6.73 -9.60
N TYR A 110 -17.13 -5.45 -9.51
CA TYR A 110 -17.36 -4.48 -10.58
C TYR A 110 -16.09 -4.09 -11.35
N THR A 111 -14.94 -4.69 -11.09
CA THR A 111 -13.69 -4.39 -11.81
C THR A 111 -13.85 -4.52 -13.32
N HIS A 112 -14.54 -5.57 -13.79
CA HIS A 112 -14.74 -5.80 -15.23
C HIS A 112 -15.73 -4.83 -15.90
N MET A 113 -16.48 -4.05 -15.11
CA MET A 113 -17.37 -3.01 -15.63
C MET A 113 -16.69 -1.64 -15.69
N GLN A 114 -15.53 -1.48 -15.06
CA GLN A 114 -14.80 -0.22 -15.05
C GLN A 114 -14.16 0.04 -16.42
N PRO A 115 -13.91 1.32 -16.78
CA PRO A 115 -13.28 1.64 -18.06
C PRO A 115 -11.92 0.93 -18.24
N GLN A 116 -11.66 0.36 -19.42
CA GLN A 116 -10.36 -0.24 -19.73
C GLN A 116 -9.16 0.66 -19.42
N PRO A 117 -9.16 1.98 -19.74
CA PRO A 117 -8.05 2.87 -19.35
C PRO A 117 -7.83 2.97 -17.83
N PHE A 118 -8.88 2.77 -17.03
CA PHE A 118 -8.86 2.87 -15.57
C PHE A 118 -8.23 1.62 -14.92
N ILE A 119 -8.62 0.43 -15.38
CA ILE A 119 -8.07 -0.85 -14.93
C ILE A 119 -6.80 -1.20 -15.73
N GLU A 120 -6.96 -1.66 -16.97
CA GLU A 120 -5.87 -2.21 -17.79
C GLU A 120 -4.88 -1.12 -18.28
N GLY A 121 -5.36 0.12 -18.45
CA GLY A 121 -4.54 1.28 -18.85
C GLY A 121 -3.77 1.95 -17.70
N GLN A 122 -3.90 1.41 -16.48
CA GLN A 122 -3.19 1.89 -15.29
C GLN A 122 -3.41 3.39 -14.98
N LYS A 123 -4.59 3.94 -15.32
CA LYS A 123 -4.98 5.32 -14.98
C LYS A 123 -5.87 5.43 -13.74
N GLY A 124 -6.22 4.30 -13.13
CA GLY A 124 -6.97 4.19 -11.89
C GLY A 124 -6.41 3.08 -11.03
N CYS A 125 -7.28 2.16 -10.57
CA CYS A 125 -6.90 1.06 -9.69
C CYS A 125 -5.71 0.24 -10.23
N GLY A 126 -5.64 -0.03 -11.54
CA GLY A 126 -4.54 -0.80 -12.11
C GLY A 126 -3.17 -0.13 -12.05
N GLY A 127 -3.13 1.20 -11.87
CA GLY A 127 -1.86 1.92 -11.65
C GLY A 127 -1.15 1.49 -10.37
N CYS A 128 -1.92 1.10 -9.35
CA CYS A 128 -1.39 0.63 -8.07
C CYS A 128 -1.44 -0.89 -7.93
N HIS A 129 -2.46 -1.54 -8.52
CA HIS A 129 -2.79 -2.94 -8.22
C HIS A 129 -2.39 -3.95 -9.30
N THR A 130 -1.96 -3.57 -10.51
CA THR A 130 -1.53 -4.55 -11.55
C THR A 130 -0.12 -5.11 -11.30
N LEU A 131 0.14 -5.54 -10.06
CA LEU A 131 1.39 -6.14 -9.59
C LEU A 131 1.40 -7.66 -9.78
N GLY A 132 2.53 -8.31 -9.57
CA GLY A 132 2.69 -9.76 -9.71
C GLY A 132 3.03 -10.21 -11.13
N VAL A 133 3.75 -9.39 -11.90
CA VAL A 133 4.24 -9.76 -13.24
C VAL A 133 5.40 -10.74 -13.09
N LYS A 134 5.08 -12.04 -13.13
CA LYS A 134 6.06 -13.12 -12.92
C LYS A 134 7.02 -13.23 -14.10
N ASP A 135 6.46 -13.43 -15.28
CA ASP A 135 7.21 -13.67 -16.51
C ASP A 135 6.57 -12.95 -17.70
N GLN A 136 7.12 -13.14 -18.90
CA GLN A 136 6.61 -12.50 -20.11
C GLN A 136 5.19 -12.96 -20.46
N ASN A 137 4.80 -14.19 -20.12
CA ASN A 137 3.45 -14.71 -20.37
C ASN A 137 2.42 -14.01 -19.50
N SER A 138 2.77 -13.59 -18.27
CA SER A 138 1.88 -12.77 -17.43
C SER A 138 1.41 -11.51 -18.16
N ARG A 139 2.24 -10.93 -19.04
CA ARG A 139 1.87 -9.73 -19.83
C ARG A 139 0.80 -10.00 -20.89
N LEU A 140 0.55 -11.27 -21.23
CA LEU A 140 -0.44 -11.69 -22.22
C LEU A 140 -1.83 -11.94 -21.60
N GLU A 141 -1.93 -11.97 -20.26
CA GLU A 141 -3.20 -12.03 -19.54
C GLU A 141 -4.09 -10.85 -19.93
N GLU A 142 -5.41 -11.06 -19.99
CA GLU A 142 -6.34 -10.05 -20.49
C GLU A 142 -6.24 -8.71 -19.74
N GLY A 143 -6.07 -8.76 -18.41
CA GLY A 143 -5.92 -7.56 -17.58
C GLY A 143 -4.59 -6.81 -17.74
N ARG A 144 -3.61 -7.39 -18.46
CA ARG A 144 -2.24 -6.84 -18.60
C ARG A 144 -1.83 -6.55 -20.03
N LYS A 145 -2.48 -7.16 -21.03
CA LYS A 145 -2.13 -7.00 -22.46
C LYS A 145 -2.26 -5.57 -22.98
N TYR A 146 -3.14 -4.76 -22.37
CA TYR A 146 -3.37 -3.37 -22.76
C TYR A 146 -2.18 -2.46 -22.45
N TYR A 147 -1.51 -2.67 -21.30
CA TYR A 147 -0.39 -1.85 -20.85
C TYR A 147 0.82 -2.70 -20.48
N ARG A 148 1.69 -2.92 -21.47
CA ARG A 148 2.85 -3.81 -21.32
C ARG A 148 4.00 -3.27 -20.46
N TYR A 149 4.00 -2.01 -20.02
CA TYR A 149 5.16 -1.38 -19.35
C TYR A 149 5.18 -1.54 -17.82
N GLY A 150 4.20 -2.24 -17.23
CA GLY A 150 4.20 -2.55 -15.80
C GLY A 150 5.38 -3.44 -15.40
N MET A 151 5.99 -3.19 -14.25
CA MET A 151 7.02 -4.04 -13.64
C MET A 151 7.04 -3.78 -12.14
N ASP A 152 7.20 -4.83 -11.34
CA ASP A 152 6.92 -4.77 -9.90
C ASP A 152 8.08 -4.20 -9.08
N CYS A 153 9.31 -4.57 -9.41
CA CYS A 153 10.49 -4.20 -8.63
C CYS A 153 10.80 -2.71 -8.68
N GLN A 154 10.30 -1.94 -9.63
CA GLN A 154 10.54 -0.50 -9.69
C GLN A 154 9.68 0.34 -8.74
N ASN A 155 8.70 -0.26 -8.06
CA ASN A 155 7.68 0.52 -7.34
C ASN A 155 8.23 1.28 -6.12
N CYS A 156 9.31 0.78 -5.49
CA CYS A 156 9.95 1.44 -4.35
C CYS A 156 11.31 2.09 -4.70
N HIS A 157 12.10 1.43 -5.56
CA HIS A 157 13.36 1.95 -6.09
C HIS A 157 13.21 2.10 -7.59
N THR A 158 12.91 3.31 -8.03
CA THR A 158 12.44 3.57 -9.38
C THR A 158 13.51 3.26 -10.43
N ARG A 159 13.04 2.80 -11.59
CA ARG A 159 13.87 2.66 -12.79
C ARG A 159 14.39 4.05 -13.21
N HIS A 160 15.59 4.19 -13.73
CA HIS A 160 16.63 3.19 -14.01
C HIS A 160 17.79 3.23 -13.00
N SER A 161 17.73 4.08 -11.98
CA SER A 161 18.77 4.13 -10.94
C SER A 161 18.69 2.98 -9.94
N PHE A 162 17.48 2.43 -9.70
CA PHE A 162 17.20 1.35 -8.75
C PHE A 162 17.88 1.56 -7.37
N SER A 163 17.78 2.79 -6.87
CA SER A 163 18.47 3.22 -5.66
C SER A 163 17.88 2.60 -4.39
N LYS A 164 18.68 1.81 -3.68
CA LYS A 164 18.33 1.36 -2.31
C LYS A 164 18.09 2.54 -1.36
N MET A 165 18.81 3.65 -1.54
CA MET A 165 18.62 4.83 -0.69
C MET A 165 17.23 5.44 -0.90
N GLU A 166 16.77 5.51 -2.15
CA GLU A 166 15.42 5.97 -2.51
C GLU A 166 14.36 5.07 -1.89
N ALA A 167 14.46 3.74 -2.09
CA ALA A 167 13.54 2.78 -1.48
C ALA A 167 13.56 2.75 0.05
N SER A 168 14.59 3.33 0.69
CA SER A 168 14.73 3.37 2.15
C SER A 168 14.11 4.60 2.80
N GLU A 169 13.60 5.55 2.02
CA GLU A 169 12.92 6.77 2.48
C GLU A 169 11.39 6.55 2.42
N PRO A 170 10.62 7.06 3.39
CA PRO A 170 9.18 6.74 3.51
C PRO A 170 8.34 7.23 2.32
N GLU A 171 8.81 8.24 1.58
CA GLU A 171 8.17 8.77 0.37
C GLU A 171 8.05 7.72 -0.75
N ALA A 172 8.89 6.68 -0.76
CA ALA A 172 8.76 5.57 -1.70
C ALA A 172 7.42 4.81 -1.54
N CYS A 173 6.78 4.88 -0.37
CA CYS A 173 5.48 4.27 -0.13
C CYS A 173 4.31 5.22 -0.47
N GLN A 174 4.55 6.53 -0.47
CA GLN A 174 3.51 7.57 -0.55
C GLN A 174 2.69 7.50 -1.84
N THR A 175 3.28 7.06 -2.95
CA THR A 175 2.62 7.05 -4.26
C THR A 175 1.37 6.16 -4.31
N CYS A 176 1.29 5.15 -3.43
CA CYS A 176 0.16 4.23 -3.34
C CYS A 176 -0.53 4.28 -1.97
N HIS A 177 0.23 4.46 -0.90
CA HIS A 177 -0.27 4.42 0.48
C HIS A 177 -0.68 5.81 0.99
N MET A 178 -1.72 6.38 0.38
CA MET A 178 -2.22 7.73 0.65
C MET A 178 -3.74 7.83 0.46
N GLY A 179 -4.31 8.99 0.78
CA GLY A 179 -5.60 9.42 0.27
C GLY A 179 -6.82 8.87 1.00
N PHE A 180 -7.80 8.38 0.23
CA PHE A 180 -9.17 8.12 0.68
C PHE A 180 -9.26 6.92 1.63
N ASP A 181 -8.78 5.75 1.19
CA ASP A 181 -9.05 4.46 1.82
C ASP A 181 -7.91 3.90 2.68
N HIS A 182 -6.70 4.40 2.49
CA HIS A 182 -5.55 4.01 3.29
C HIS A 182 -4.53 5.13 3.33
N ALA A 183 -4.89 6.23 4.04
CA ALA A 183 -4.09 7.44 4.23
C ALA A 183 -2.84 7.24 5.11
N GLN A 184 -2.07 6.18 4.87
CA GLN A 184 -0.98 5.73 5.74
C GLN A 184 0.19 6.71 5.72
N TRP A 185 0.48 7.33 4.56
CA TRP A 185 1.44 8.41 4.47
C TRP A 185 1.03 9.59 5.34
N GLU A 186 -0.21 10.04 5.26
CA GLU A 186 -0.71 11.19 6.04
C GLU A 186 -0.74 10.86 7.54
N MET A 187 -1.14 9.63 7.89
CA MET A 187 -1.10 9.15 9.26
C MET A 187 0.33 9.13 9.80
N TYR A 188 1.27 8.54 9.06
CA TYR A 188 2.68 8.45 9.45
C TYR A 188 3.34 9.83 9.55
N SER A 189 3.24 10.63 8.48
CA SER A 189 3.91 11.94 8.36
C SER A 189 3.35 12.97 9.35
N GLY A 190 2.08 12.84 9.74
CA GLY A 190 1.46 13.65 10.80
C GLY A 190 1.67 13.09 12.22
N ALA A 191 2.10 11.84 12.39
CA ALA A 191 2.37 11.23 13.69
C ALA A 191 3.78 11.58 14.21
N LYS A 192 4.01 11.37 15.51
CA LYS A 192 5.31 11.67 16.15
C LYS A 192 6.49 10.96 15.49
N HIS A 193 6.30 9.75 14.98
CA HIS A 193 7.33 9.03 14.24
C HIS A 193 7.73 9.76 12.95
N GLY A 194 6.77 10.03 12.06
CA GLY A 194 7.06 10.72 10.80
C GLY A 194 7.54 12.15 11.01
N VAL A 195 6.85 12.95 11.84
CA VAL A 195 7.26 14.32 12.14
C VAL A 195 8.71 14.38 12.66
N THR A 196 9.09 13.50 13.60
CA THR A 196 10.46 13.47 14.13
C THR A 196 11.47 13.09 13.04
N TYR A 197 11.16 12.07 12.24
CA TYR A 197 12.02 11.64 11.15
C TYR A 197 12.25 12.79 10.14
N LEU A 198 11.16 13.38 9.64
CA LEU A 198 11.18 14.45 8.64
C LEU A 198 11.91 15.70 9.13
N LEU A 199 11.68 16.12 10.39
CA LEU A 199 12.38 17.25 11.00
C LEU A 199 13.88 17.00 11.11
N ASN A 200 14.27 15.83 11.62
CA ASN A 200 15.68 15.52 11.83
C ASN A 200 16.45 15.44 10.51
N ARG A 201 15.82 15.14 9.36
CA ARG A 201 16.50 15.27 8.05
C ARG A 201 17.06 16.66 7.80
N ILE A 202 16.46 17.70 8.39
CA ILE A 202 16.84 19.10 8.20
C ILE A 202 17.74 19.58 9.35
N ILE A 203 17.33 19.33 10.60
CA ILE A 203 17.95 19.96 11.76
C ILE A 203 19.03 19.11 12.44
N ASP A 204 19.01 17.79 12.23
CA ASP A 204 19.91 16.84 12.88
C ASP A 204 20.01 15.54 12.08
N HIS A 205 20.59 15.64 10.87
CA HIS A 205 20.58 14.54 9.90
C HIS A 205 21.25 13.26 10.44
N GLN A 206 22.21 13.39 11.35
CA GLN A 206 22.89 12.24 11.97
C GLN A 206 21.93 11.40 12.83
N ASN A 207 20.89 12.03 13.40
CA ASN A 207 19.89 11.38 14.24
C ASN A 207 18.53 11.22 13.53
N LYS A 208 18.46 11.30 12.20
CA LYS A 208 17.18 11.14 11.47
C LYS A 208 16.51 9.79 11.73
N ASP A 209 17.29 8.71 11.77
CA ASP A 209 16.78 7.35 11.96
C ASP A 209 16.50 7.00 13.44
N ARG A 210 16.54 7.98 14.36
CA ARG A 210 16.08 7.78 15.75
C ARG A 210 14.57 7.54 15.84
N ALA A 211 13.84 7.89 14.78
CA ALA A 211 12.42 7.62 14.60
C ALA A 211 12.23 6.64 13.43
N PRO A 212 11.26 5.72 13.52
CA PRO A 212 11.05 4.71 12.48
C PRO A 212 10.48 5.32 11.19
N LYS A 213 10.74 4.62 10.09
CA LYS A 213 10.11 4.83 8.77
C LYS A 213 9.12 3.71 8.47
N CYS A 214 8.39 3.82 7.37
CA CYS A 214 7.55 2.75 6.82
C CYS A 214 8.33 1.42 6.76
N GLN A 215 9.53 1.47 6.17
CA GLN A 215 10.44 0.34 5.97
C GLN A 215 10.92 -0.25 7.30
N THR A 216 11.14 0.57 8.34
CA THR A 216 11.60 0.09 9.65
C THR A 216 10.63 -0.94 10.24
N CYS A 217 9.33 -0.70 10.08
CA CYS A 217 8.27 -1.55 10.64
C CYS A 217 7.79 -2.63 9.66
N HIS A 218 7.62 -2.27 8.39
CA HIS A 218 6.99 -3.15 7.40
C HIS A 218 7.99 -4.03 6.63
N MET A 219 9.26 -3.62 6.55
CA MET A 219 10.35 -4.33 5.85
C MET A 219 11.58 -4.50 6.78
N PRO A 220 11.42 -5.10 7.97
CA PRO A 220 12.51 -5.20 8.93
C PRO A 220 13.70 -5.95 8.31
N GLY A 221 14.89 -5.39 8.44
CA GLY A 221 16.10 -5.98 7.84
C GLY A 221 16.16 -5.90 6.30
N GLY A 222 15.23 -5.19 5.65
CA GLY A 222 15.13 -5.14 4.19
C GLY A 222 14.36 -6.31 3.58
N ASP A 223 13.58 -7.04 4.38
CA ASP A 223 12.71 -8.12 3.92
C ASP A 223 11.61 -7.57 2.97
N HIS A 224 11.51 -8.14 1.77
CA HIS A 224 10.53 -7.74 0.75
C HIS A 224 9.13 -8.37 0.94
N ARG A 225 8.95 -9.23 1.95
CA ARG A 225 7.66 -9.82 2.31
C ARG A 225 6.82 -8.83 3.11
N VAL A 226 6.27 -7.83 2.42
CA VAL A 226 5.43 -6.79 3.03
C VAL A 226 4.06 -7.37 3.43
N PHE A 227 3.79 -7.41 4.74
CA PHE A 227 2.53 -7.81 5.35
C PHE A 227 2.21 -6.99 6.61
N SER A 228 0.93 -7.02 7.00
CA SER A 228 0.45 -6.54 8.30
C SER A 228 -0.50 -7.57 8.93
N ALA A 229 -0.56 -7.56 10.27
CA ALA A 229 -1.38 -8.50 11.04
C ALA A 229 -2.88 -8.33 10.73
N TRP A 230 -3.39 -7.09 10.74
CA TRP A 230 -4.80 -6.79 10.48
C TRP A 230 -5.18 -6.74 8.98
N GLY A 231 -4.19 -6.69 8.08
CA GLY A 231 -4.45 -6.52 6.66
C GLY A 231 -5.18 -5.21 6.34
N PHE A 232 -5.91 -5.18 5.23
CA PHE A 232 -6.70 -4.02 4.80
C PHE A 232 -8.07 -3.98 5.49
N LEU A 233 -8.70 -5.14 5.66
CA LEU A 233 -10.08 -5.23 6.17
C LEU A 233 -10.19 -5.08 7.69
N ALA A 234 -9.10 -5.22 8.44
CA ALA A 234 -9.11 -5.29 9.90
C ALA A 234 -10.10 -6.35 10.44
N VAL A 235 -10.22 -7.47 9.73
CA VAL A 235 -10.99 -8.65 10.14
C VAL A 235 -10.04 -9.83 10.23
N ARG A 236 -10.16 -10.60 11.31
CA ARG A 236 -9.45 -11.88 11.50
C ARG A 236 -10.42 -12.90 12.09
N LEU A 237 -10.10 -14.17 11.87
CA LEU A 237 -10.75 -15.31 12.53
C LEU A 237 -9.67 -16.23 13.09
N PRO A 238 -9.90 -16.89 14.25
CA PRO A 238 -11.06 -16.76 15.14
C PRO A 238 -11.04 -15.47 16.01
N GLU A 239 -12.13 -15.18 16.72
CA GLU A 239 -12.21 -14.14 17.77
C GLU A 239 -12.81 -14.72 19.05
N GLU A 240 -12.18 -14.45 20.19
CA GLU A 240 -12.58 -15.01 21.49
C GLU A 240 -13.69 -14.16 22.15
N ASP A 241 -13.68 -12.85 21.91
CA ASP A 241 -14.72 -11.95 22.38
C ASP A 241 -16.01 -12.18 21.57
N ALA A 242 -17.04 -12.73 22.21
CA ALA A 242 -18.30 -13.10 21.55
C ALA A 242 -19.04 -11.89 20.95
N GLU A 243 -18.97 -10.72 21.59
CA GLU A 243 -19.59 -9.50 21.08
C GLU A 243 -18.87 -9.04 19.80
N TRP A 244 -17.54 -9.02 19.84
CA TRP A 244 -16.73 -8.64 18.68
C TRP A 244 -16.86 -9.65 17.53
N MET A 245 -16.94 -10.95 17.86
CA MET A 245 -17.21 -12.00 16.89
C MET A 245 -18.55 -11.78 16.18
N GLY A 246 -19.57 -11.33 16.91
CA GLY A 246 -20.87 -10.95 16.33
C GLY A 246 -20.73 -9.81 15.30
N TYR A 247 -20.01 -8.74 15.64
CA TYR A 247 -19.78 -7.64 14.70
C TYR A 247 -19.03 -8.10 13.46
N ARG A 248 -18.01 -8.95 13.61
CA ARG A 248 -17.25 -9.50 12.48
C ARG A 248 -18.10 -10.39 11.59
N ALA A 249 -19.01 -11.19 12.15
CA ALA A 249 -19.94 -11.98 11.36
C ALA A 249 -20.79 -11.08 10.45
N THR A 250 -21.35 -9.99 10.98
CA THR A 250 -22.06 -8.99 10.18
C THR A 250 -21.19 -8.35 9.10
N ILE A 251 -19.95 -7.98 9.43
CA ILE A 251 -19.01 -7.42 8.44
C ILE A 251 -18.69 -8.43 7.34
N LEU A 252 -18.48 -9.70 7.68
CA LEU A 252 -18.23 -10.76 6.70
C LEU A 252 -19.43 -11.04 5.79
N LYS A 253 -20.67 -10.88 6.29
CA LYS A 253 -21.88 -10.88 5.47
C LYS A 253 -21.90 -9.69 4.50
N GLY A 254 -21.59 -8.50 4.99
CA GLY A 254 -21.48 -7.29 4.16
C GLY A 254 -20.40 -7.40 3.10
N LEU A 255 -19.29 -8.08 3.40
CA LEU A 255 -18.23 -8.38 2.45
C LEU A 255 -18.59 -9.51 1.49
N GLY A 256 -19.77 -10.13 1.60
CA GLY A 256 -20.21 -11.27 0.80
C GLY A 256 -19.38 -12.53 1.00
N VAL A 257 -18.54 -12.59 2.05
CA VAL A 257 -17.76 -13.79 2.43
C VAL A 257 -18.67 -14.83 3.09
N LEU A 258 -19.67 -14.34 3.82
CA LEU A 258 -20.79 -15.12 4.32
C LEU A 258 -22.07 -14.68 3.62
N ASP A 259 -23.00 -15.59 3.43
CA ASP A 259 -24.36 -15.27 3.00
C ASP A 259 -25.18 -14.67 4.17
N PRO A 260 -26.40 -14.15 3.92
CA PRO A 260 -27.24 -13.58 4.97
C PRO A 260 -27.54 -14.54 6.14
N ASP A 261 -27.54 -15.85 5.89
CA ASP A 261 -27.77 -16.90 6.89
C ASP A 261 -26.49 -17.27 7.67
N GLY A 262 -25.32 -16.79 7.22
CA GLY A 262 -24.03 -16.99 7.85
C GLY A 262 -23.21 -18.15 7.26
N ASN A 263 -23.60 -18.72 6.13
CA ASN A 263 -22.85 -19.78 5.46
C ASN A 263 -21.75 -19.19 4.56
N PRO A 264 -20.59 -19.86 4.44
CA PRO A 264 -19.54 -19.45 3.51
C PRO A 264 -20.01 -19.36 2.06
N THR A 265 -19.51 -18.35 1.33
CA THR A 265 -19.71 -18.20 -0.12
C THR A 265 -18.40 -18.52 -0.88
N PRO A 266 -18.42 -18.61 -2.22
CA PRO A 266 -17.19 -18.73 -3.03
C PRO A 266 -16.18 -17.60 -2.80
N ARG A 267 -16.61 -16.43 -2.31
CA ARG A 267 -15.73 -15.29 -2.03
C ARG A 267 -14.77 -15.58 -0.87
N LEU A 268 -15.09 -16.54 0.02
CA LEU A 268 -14.18 -16.96 1.09
C LEU A 268 -12.86 -17.52 0.52
N ASP A 269 -12.91 -18.26 -0.59
CA ASP A 269 -11.71 -18.85 -1.16
C ASP A 269 -10.80 -17.80 -1.80
N VAL A 270 -11.39 -16.76 -2.39
CA VAL A 270 -10.65 -15.58 -2.86
C VAL A 270 -9.99 -14.82 -1.71
N VAL A 271 -10.68 -14.65 -0.58
CA VAL A 271 -10.10 -14.02 0.62
C VAL A 271 -8.89 -14.80 1.17
N LYS A 272 -8.94 -16.14 1.11
CA LYS A 272 -7.82 -17.03 1.46
C LYS A 272 -6.66 -16.85 0.48
N GLU A 273 -6.94 -16.99 -0.82
CA GLU A 273 -5.92 -16.96 -1.89
C GLU A 273 -5.20 -15.61 -1.94
N ALA A 274 -5.95 -14.50 -1.92
CA ALA A 274 -5.42 -13.15 -1.93
C ALA A 274 -4.82 -12.71 -0.58
N LYS A 275 -4.86 -13.58 0.45
CA LYS A 275 -4.41 -13.28 1.81
C LYS A 275 -4.96 -11.93 2.29
N MET A 276 -6.27 -11.73 2.17
CA MET A 276 -6.92 -10.47 2.54
C MET A 276 -7.14 -10.33 4.05
N ALA A 277 -7.31 -11.46 4.73
CA ALA A 277 -7.37 -11.58 6.19
C ALA A 277 -6.37 -12.64 6.68
N ARG A 278 -6.06 -12.64 7.99
CA ARG A 278 -5.39 -13.79 8.64
C ARG A 278 -6.47 -14.66 9.24
N LEU A 279 -6.45 -15.94 8.89
CA LEU A 279 -7.56 -16.86 9.19
C LEU A 279 -7.21 -17.85 10.29
N THR A 280 -5.99 -17.78 10.82
CA THR A 280 -5.57 -18.50 12.01
C THR A 280 -4.97 -17.53 13.03
N LYS A 281 -5.06 -17.94 14.30
CA LYS A 281 -4.46 -17.19 15.41
C LYS A 281 -2.93 -17.17 15.27
N GLU A 282 -2.34 -18.26 14.83
CA GLU A 282 -0.91 -18.43 14.66
C GLU A 282 -0.35 -17.46 13.63
N GLU A 283 -0.99 -17.33 12.47
CA GLU A 283 -0.59 -16.37 11.43
C GLU A 283 -0.69 -14.92 11.92
N PHE A 284 -1.79 -14.59 12.61
CA PHE A 284 -1.97 -13.26 13.16
C PHE A 284 -0.91 -12.95 14.24
N ASP A 285 -0.70 -13.87 15.18
CA ASP A 285 0.21 -13.68 16.30
C ASP A 285 1.68 -13.63 15.83
N ALA A 286 2.04 -14.38 14.79
CA ALA A 286 3.36 -14.29 14.16
C ALA A 286 3.61 -12.88 13.58
N GLU A 287 2.66 -12.34 12.82
CA GLU A 287 2.77 -10.97 12.28
C GLU A 287 2.72 -9.91 13.40
N ARG A 288 1.84 -10.08 14.40
CA ARG A 288 1.78 -9.20 15.58
C ARG A 288 3.12 -9.17 16.30
N LYS A 289 3.72 -10.34 16.54
CA LYS A 289 5.01 -10.45 17.22
C LYS A 289 6.09 -9.69 16.47
N ARG A 290 6.18 -9.86 15.14
CA ARG A 290 7.13 -9.14 14.27
C ARG A 290 7.08 -7.62 14.49
N PHE A 291 5.88 -7.04 14.55
CA PHE A 291 5.73 -5.61 14.84
C PHE A 291 6.12 -5.26 16.28
N THR A 292 5.61 -5.99 17.27
CA THR A 292 5.89 -5.67 18.68
C THR A 292 7.38 -5.77 19.03
N ASP A 293 8.11 -6.69 18.40
CA ASP A 293 9.55 -6.83 18.60
C ASP A 293 10.35 -5.65 18.02
N ILE A 294 9.87 -5.02 16.95
CA ILE A 294 10.44 -3.78 16.42
C ILE A 294 10.19 -2.64 17.41
N CYS A 295 8.96 -2.51 17.93
CA CYS A 295 8.61 -1.46 18.89
C CYS A 295 9.44 -1.55 20.18
N LYS A 296 9.71 -2.76 20.67
CA LYS A 296 10.50 -3.02 21.89
C LYS A 296 11.98 -2.62 21.77
N LYS A 297 12.48 -2.31 20.57
CA LYS A 297 13.84 -1.76 20.39
C LYS A 297 13.97 -0.34 20.95
N CYS A 298 12.86 0.40 21.04
CA CYS A 298 12.84 1.80 21.48
C CYS A 298 11.89 2.07 22.66
N HIS A 299 10.94 1.16 22.92
CA HIS A 299 9.90 1.33 23.94
C HIS A 299 9.89 0.17 24.94
N SER A 300 9.42 0.44 26.16
CA SER A 300 9.27 -0.60 27.16
C SER A 300 8.21 -1.63 26.73
N PRO A 301 8.36 -2.92 27.09
CA PRO A 301 7.39 -3.95 26.74
C PRO A 301 5.95 -3.61 27.16
N ASN A 302 5.78 -3.00 28.35
CA ASN A 302 4.46 -2.61 28.85
C ASN A 302 3.81 -1.53 27.98
N PHE A 303 4.57 -0.52 27.55
CA PHE A 303 4.08 0.51 26.64
C PHE A 303 3.60 -0.10 25.32
N VAL A 304 4.39 -1.02 24.75
CA VAL A 304 4.03 -1.70 23.49
C VAL A 304 2.75 -2.51 23.64
N THR A 305 2.64 -3.33 24.70
CA THR A 305 1.45 -4.13 24.96
C THR A 305 0.19 -3.26 25.08
N GLU A 306 0.23 -2.21 25.90
CA GLU A 306 -0.94 -1.35 26.11
C GLU A 306 -1.31 -0.54 24.85
N ASN A 307 -0.34 -0.06 24.07
CA ASN A 307 -0.64 0.64 22.81
C ASN A 307 -1.35 -0.27 21.80
N PHE A 308 -0.83 -1.48 21.60
CA PHE A 308 -1.45 -2.43 20.68
C PHE A 308 -2.83 -2.89 21.15
N LYS A 309 -3.00 -3.11 22.46
CA LYS A 309 -4.31 -3.42 23.05
C LYS A 309 -5.31 -2.30 22.80
N ASN A 310 -4.94 -1.03 23.01
CA ASN A 310 -5.84 0.10 22.76
C ASN A 310 -6.15 0.28 21.27
N ALA A 311 -5.18 0.04 20.38
CA ALA A 311 -5.42 0.04 18.95
C ALA A 311 -6.38 -1.08 18.52
N ASP A 312 -6.27 -2.27 19.11
CA ASP A 312 -7.23 -3.36 18.90
C ASP A 312 -8.64 -3.00 19.40
N GLN A 313 -8.75 -2.32 20.55
CA GLN A 313 -10.05 -1.83 21.04
C GLN A 313 -10.68 -0.78 20.10
N MET A 314 -9.87 0.06 19.45
CA MET A 314 -10.38 0.96 18.41
C MET A 314 -10.95 0.22 17.20
N VAL A 315 -10.39 -0.95 16.84
CA VAL A 315 -11.00 -1.81 15.81
C VAL A 315 -12.36 -2.32 16.29
N LYS A 316 -12.46 -2.81 17.54
CA LYS A 316 -13.74 -3.28 18.11
C LYS A 316 -14.80 -2.18 18.13
N GLU A 317 -14.44 -0.98 18.56
CA GLU A 317 -15.35 0.18 18.60
C GLU A 317 -15.80 0.62 17.19
N ALA A 318 -14.91 0.56 16.20
CA ALA A 318 -15.26 0.83 14.81
C ALA A 318 -16.20 -0.27 14.25
N ASP A 319 -15.89 -1.54 14.52
CA ASP A 319 -16.69 -2.68 14.09
C ASP A 319 -18.10 -2.65 14.67
N LYS A 320 -18.26 -2.20 15.92
CA LYS A 320 -19.57 -2.00 16.55
C LYS A 320 -20.47 -1.05 15.77
N LEU A 321 -19.97 0.15 15.47
CA LEU A 321 -20.72 1.16 14.71
C LEU A 321 -21.02 0.67 13.30
N PHE A 322 -20.03 0.01 12.69
CA PHE A 322 -20.14 -0.44 11.31
C PHE A 322 -21.11 -1.62 11.17
N ALA A 323 -21.08 -2.59 12.08
CA ALA A 323 -22.03 -3.69 12.10
C ALA A 323 -23.48 -3.19 12.28
N GLU A 324 -23.70 -2.17 13.13
CA GLU A 324 -25.02 -1.56 13.26
C GLU A 324 -25.49 -0.92 11.94
N ALA A 325 -24.61 -0.15 11.28
CA ALA A 325 -24.91 0.47 9.99
C ALA A 325 -25.26 -0.58 8.91
N ILE A 326 -24.50 -1.67 8.83
CA ILE A 326 -24.76 -2.79 7.91
C ILE A 326 -26.14 -3.39 8.20
N GLU A 327 -26.48 -3.67 9.46
CA GLU A 327 -27.76 -4.29 9.79
C GLU A 327 -28.97 -3.37 9.52
N ILE A 328 -28.82 -2.05 9.65
CA ILE A 328 -29.84 -1.09 9.26
C ILE A 328 -30.13 -1.18 7.76
N VAL A 329 -29.07 -1.16 6.93
CA VAL A 329 -29.21 -1.26 5.47
C VAL A 329 -29.72 -2.63 5.05
N ALA A 330 -29.21 -3.71 5.66
CA ALA A 330 -29.72 -5.07 5.46
C ALA A 330 -31.20 -5.19 5.82
N GLY A 331 -31.68 -4.47 6.84
CA GLY A 331 -33.09 -4.36 7.17
C GLY A 331 -33.92 -3.84 6.00
N LEU A 332 -33.45 -2.81 5.29
CA LEU A 332 -34.16 -2.26 4.14
C LEU A 332 -34.23 -3.24 2.96
N TYR A 333 -33.20 -4.08 2.80
CA TYR A 333 -33.23 -5.20 1.85
C TYR A 333 -34.25 -6.27 2.25
N ARG A 334 -34.27 -6.68 3.52
CA ARG A 334 -35.23 -7.65 4.06
C ARG A 334 -36.67 -7.19 3.90
N ASP A 335 -36.91 -5.89 4.04
CA ASP A 335 -38.23 -5.29 3.90
C ASP A 335 -38.57 -4.92 2.45
N HIS A 336 -37.73 -5.33 1.48
CA HIS A 336 -37.89 -5.07 0.05
C HIS A 336 -38.03 -3.58 -0.32
N ILE A 337 -37.51 -2.69 0.53
CA ILE A 337 -37.46 -1.24 0.29
C ILE A 337 -36.28 -0.92 -0.62
N ILE A 338 -35.13 -1.54 -0.37
CA ILE A 338 -34.04 -1.59 -1.34
C ILE A 338 -34.22 -2.87 -2.16
N VAL A 339 -34.28 -2.71 -3.47
CA VAL A 339 -34.41 -3.83 -4.40
C VAL A 339 -33.01 -4.28 -4.81
N LYS A 340 -32.71 -5.56 -4.60
CA LYS A 340 -31.44 -6.14 -5.03
C LYS A 340 -31.29 -6.08 -6.56
N LYS A 341 -30.07 -5.88 -7.03
CA LYS A 341 -29.72 -6.10 -8.43
C LYS A 341 -29.86 -7.60 -8.77
N GLU A 342 -30.20 -7.90 -10.02
CA GLU A 342 -30.25 -9.28 -10.50
C GLU A 342 -28.89 -9.98 -10.28
N GLY A 343 -28.91 -11.22 -9.80
CA GLY A 343 -27.70 -11.97 -9.44
C GLY A 343 -27.12 -11.66 -8.05
N ASN A 344 -27.52 -10.59 -7.38
CA ASN A 344 -27.02 -10.25 -6.04
C ASN A 344 -27.84 -10.88 -4.91
N ALA A 345 -27.19 -11.01 -3.74
CA ALA A 345 -27.86 -11.36 -2.49
C ALA A 345 -28.77 -10.21 -2.03
N SER A 346 -29.80 -10.52 -1.23
CA SER A 346 -30.66 -9.51 -0.61
C SER A 346 -30.01 -8.93 0.65
N TYR A 347 -28.82 -8.35 0.49
CA TYR A 347 -27.97 -7.83 1.55
C TYR A 347 -27.01 -6.79 0.94
N PRO A 348 -26.55 -5.77 1.68
CA PRO A 348 -25.54 -4.84 1.18
C PRO A 348 -24.23 -5.56 0.82
N ASP A 349 -23.68 -5.30 -0.36
CA ASP A 349 -22.35 -5.76 -0.76
C ASP A 349 -21.34 -4.59 -0.63
N LEU A 350 -20.48 -4.64 0.38
CA LEU A 350 -19.46 -3.62 0.65
C LEU A 350 -18.40 -3.55 -0.44
N LEU A 351 -18.20 -4.63 -1.21
CA LEU A 351 -17.27 -4.66 -2.34
C LEU A 351 -17.91 -4.11 -3.62
N ALA A 352 -19.20 -3.75 -3.60
CA ALA A 352 -19.81 -2.94 -4.64
C ALA A 352 -19.24 -1.51 -4.70
N PHE A 353 -18.56 -1.09 -3.63
CA PHE A 353 -18.08 0.28 -3.45
C PHE A 353 -19.16 1.33 -3.74
N TYR A 354 -18.89 2.28 -4.63
CA TYR A 354 -19.81 3.34 -5.02
C TYR A 354 -20.74 2.94 -6.18
N ASP A 355 -20.64 1.71 -6.72
CA ASP A 355 -21.52 1.19 -7.79
C ASP A 355 -22.87 0.68 -7.24
N VAL A 356 -23.48 1.49 -6.37
CA VAL A 356 -24.73 1.24 -5.64
C VAL A 356 -25.81 2.27 -6.01
N ASP A 357 -27.08 1.92 -5.85
CA ASP A 357 -28.18 2.69 -6.42
C ASP A 357 -28.84 3.68 -5.43
N THR A 358 -28.50 3.59 -4.15
CA THR A 358 -29.08 4.45 -3.12
C THR A 358 -28.04 5.25 -2.34
N LYS A 359 -28.43 6.43 -1.87
CA LYS A 359 -27.57 7.28 -1.03
C LYS A 359 -27.17 6.60 0.29
N ILE A 360 -28.07 5.83 0.90
CA ILE A 360 -27.77 5.13 2.14
C ILE A 360 -26.68 4.06 1.95
N GLU A 361 -26.63 3.40 0.79
CA GLU A 361 -25.55 2.49 0.43
C GLU A 361 -24.25 3.24 0.14
N GLN A 362 -24.29 4.41 -0.51
CA GLN A 362 -23.09 5.24 -0.69
C GLN A 362 -22.50 5.71 0.64
N THR A 363 -23.35 6.12 1.60
CA THR A 363 -22.89 6.48 2.96
C THR A 363 -22.32 5.27 3.70
N LEU A 364 -22.91 4.07 3.54
CA LEU A 364 -22.34 2.85 4.10
C LEU A 364 -20.96 2.52 3.48
N TYR A 365 -20.81 2.72 2.17
CA TYR A 365 -19.53 2.59 1.47
C TYR A 365 -18.48 3.57 2.00
N GLU A 366 -18.81 4.86 2.14
CA GLU A 366 -17.89 5.86 2.69
C GLU A 366 -17.51 5.52 4.14
N MET A 367 -18.48 5.11 4.96
CA MET A 367 -18.22 4.63 6.33
C MET A 367 -17.23 3.45 6.33
N PHE A 368 -17.36 2.52 5.37
CA PHE A 368 -16.48 1.36 5.23
C PHE A 368 -15.08 1.72 4.75
N MET A 369 -14.98 2.35 3.57
CA MET A 369 -13.73 2.53 2.85
C MET A 369 -12.96 3.77 3.29
N ASP A 370 -13.62 4.81 3.80
CA ASP A 370 -12.93 6.00 4.31
C ASP A 370 -12.81 5.94 5.83
N HIS A 371 -13.94 6.12 6.51
CA HIS A 371 -13.91 6.52 7.92
C HIS A 371 -13.52 5.38 8.85
N ARG A 372 -13.97 4.14 8.58
CA ARG A 372 -13.50 2.96 9.32
C ARG A 372 -12.01 2.72 9.10
N MET A 373 -11.54 2.82 7.86
CA MET A 373 -10.12 2.67 7.54
C MET A 373 -9.26 3.66 8.32
N LYS A 374 -9.65 4.95 8.34
CA LYS A 374 -8.92 5.99 9.06
C LYS A 374 -8.95 5.79 10.57
N THR A 375 -10.06 5.29 11.11
CA THR A 375 -10.21 5.00 12.55
C THR A 375 -9.14 4.04 13.06
N PHE A 376 -9.06 2.84 12.48
CA PHE A 376 -8.13 1.83 12.99
C PHE A 376 -6.70 2.03 12.48
N GLN A 377 -6.50 2.41 11.21
CA GLN A 377 -5.15 2.62 10.69
C GLN A 377 -4.48 3.80 11.40
N GLY A 378 -5.23 4.87 11.71
CA GLY A 378 -4.73 5.98 12.53
C GLY A 378 -4.27 5.51 13.91
N ALA A 379 -4.97 4.55 14.52
CA ALA A 379 -4.64 4.05 15.85
C ALA A 379 -3.31 3.29 15.86
N PHE A 380 -3.08 2.45 14.84
CA PHE A 380 -1.81 1.73 14.69
C PHE A 380 -0.63 2.61 14.26
N HIS A 381 -0.88 3.73 13.59
CA HIS A 381 0.14 4.71 13.20
C HIS A 381 0.33 5.84 14.22
N LEU A 382 -0.38 5.80 15.36
CA LEU A 382 -0.33 6.81 16.41
C LEU A 382 -0.71 8.23 15.92
N ASN A 383 -1.67 8.29 14.99
CA ASN A 383 -2.23 9.55 14.49
C ASN A 383 -3.65 9.76 15.05
N TYR A 384 -3.72 10.51 16.14
CA TYR A 384 -4.96 10.73 16.89
C TYR A 384 -6.00 11.56 16.12
N ASP A 385 -5.55 12.43 15.22
CA ASP A 385 -6.40 13.29 14.41
C ASP A 385 -7.15 12.44 13.36
N TYR A 386 -6.43 11.55 12.67
CA TYR A 386 -7.02 10.58 11.74
C TYR A 386 -7.92 9.56 12.45
N SER A 387 -7.51 9.05 13.61
CA SER A 387 -8.37 8.17 14.40
C SER A 387 -9.66 8.84 14.85
N THR A 388 -9.60 10.13 15.18
CA THR A 388 -10.74 10.85 15.78
C THR A 388 -11.58 11.56 14.73
N TRP A 389 -11.04 12.61 14.11
CA TRP A 389 -11.81 13.59 13.35
C TRP A 389 -12.05 13.19 11.90
N TYR A 390 -11.14 12.39 11.33
CA TYR A 390 -11.33 11.80 9.99
C TYR A 390 -11.86 10.37 10.06
N GLY A 391 -11.80 9.73 11.22
CA GLY A 391 -12.24 8.36 11.45
C GLY A 391 -13.49 8.29 12.31
N TYR A 392 -13.32 8.06 13.61
CA TYR A 392 -14.41 7.63 14.50
C TYR A 392 -15.56 8.64 14.62
N ALA A 393 -15.26 9.94 14.63
CA ALA A 393 -16.29 11.00 14.62
C ALA A 393 -17.10 10.99 13.32
N LYS A 394 -16.46 10.68 12.18
CA LYS A 394 -17.13 10.55 10.90
C LYS A 394 -17.99 9.29 10.85
N MET A 395 -17.50 8.15 11.36
CA MET A 395 -18.33 6.95 11.50
C MET A 395 -19.60 7.19 12.33
N LYS A 396 -19.52 8.00 13.41
CA LYS A 396 -20.70 8.39 14.19
C LYS A 396 -21.67 9.29 13.41
N LYS A 397 -21.14 10.18 12.57
CA LYS A 397 -21.94 11.01 11.66
C LYS A 397 -22.65 10.11 10.63
N ASP A 398 -21.92 9.22 9.96
CA ASP A 398 -22.47 8.31 8.95
C ASP A 398 -23.59 7.45 9.53
N LEU A 399 -23.38 6.89 10.73
CA LEU A 399 -24.39 6.07 11.39
C LEU A 399 -25.67 6.87 11.70
N THR A 400 -25.54 8.14 12.11
CA THR A 400 -26.71 9.03 12.29
C THR A 400 -27.44 9.24 10.97
N GLU A 401 -26.72 9.55 9.89
CA GLU A 401 -27.30 9.76 8.57
C GLU A 401 -27.98 8.50 8.02
N ILE A 402 -27.38 7.32 8.24
CA ILE A 402 -27.94 6.01 7.87
C ILE A 402 -29.24 5.75 8.64
N ARG A 403 -29.28 6.01 9.95
CA ARG A 403 -30.49 5.86 10.77
C ARG A 403 -31.62 6.78 10.27
N GLU A 404 -31.32 8.04 9.99
CA GLU A 404 -32.30 9.01 9.47
C GLU A 404 -32.84 8.59 8.10
N MET A 405 -31.95 8.25 7.15
CA MET A 405 -32.35 7.81 5.81
C MET A 405 -33.20 6.55 5.85
N ALA A 406 -32.84 5.56 6.68
CA ALA A 406 -33.62 4.33 6.81
C ALA A 406 -35.03 4.60 7.34
N GLN A 407 -35.18 5.50 8.33
CA GLN A 407 -36.49 5.89 8.85
C GLN A 407 -37.34 6.57 7.76
N ASP A 408 -36.76 7.48 6.99
CA ASP A 408 -37.46 8.21 5.93
C ASP A 408 -37.87 7.29 4.77
N MET A 409 -37.01 6.35 4.39
CA MET A 409 -37.34 5.33 3.38
C MET A 409 -38.54 4.49 3.81
N ARG A 410 -38.61 4.08 5.09
CA ARG A 410 -39.75 3.34 5.65
C ARG A 410 -41.04 4.15 5.68
N LYS A 411 -40.97 5.42 6.11
CA LYS A 411 -42.14 6.32 6.12
C LYS A 411 -42.72 6.51 4.71
N LYS A 412 -41.88 6.69 3.70
CA LYS A 412 -42.32 6.88 2.30
C LYS A 412 -43.10 5.68 1.74
N ILE A 413 -42.77 4.47 2.17
CA ILE A 413 -43.52 3.26 1.79
C ILE A 413 -44.85 3.19 2.55
N SER A 414 -44.88 3.53 3.85
CA SER A 414 -46.12 3.51 4.63
C SER A 414 -47.17 4.56 4.21
N LEU A 415 -46.76 5.56 3.43
CA LEU A 415 -47.62 6.62 2.90
C LEU A 415 -48.12 6.33 1.46
N LYS A 416 -47.62 5.26 0.83
CA LYS A 416 -48.09 4.75 -0.46
C LYS A 416 -49.01 3.55 -0.21
#